data_AF-A0A318A2I0-F1
#
_entry.id   AF-A0A318A2I0-F1
#
_cell.length_a   1.000
_cell.length_b   1.000
_cell.length_c   1.000
_cell.angle_alpha   90.00
_cell.angle_beta   90.00
_cell.angle_gamma   90.00
#
_symmetry.space_group_name_H-M   'P 1'
#
loop_
_entity.id
_entity.type
_entity.pdbx_description
1 polymer ?
#
loop_
_entity_poly.entity_id
_entity_poly.type
_entity_poly.pdbx_seq_one_letter_code
_entity_poly.pdbx_strand_id
1 'polypeptide(L)'
;MARPKIPRHICGAPAQTCFKPNGIPMAQLERVTLAADEFEAIRLVDYQGLQQQEAAVIMGVSRQTLANLVKAARRKVADCLLHGKALMMATSFSE
;
A
#
# COMPACT_ATOMS: atom_id res chain seq x y z
N MET A 1 19.67 14.84 -3.57
CA MET A 1 19.46 13.60 -4.35
C MET A 1 18.63 12.64 -3.53
N ALA A 2 17.53 12.11 -4.05
CA ALA A 2 16.76 11.08 -3.37
C ALA A 2 17.61 9.80 -3.31
N ARG A 3 17.81 9.25 -2.11
CA ARG A 3 18.52 7.98 -1.93
C ARG A 3 17.78 6.91 -2.74
N PRO A 4 18.46 6.13 -3.61
CA PRO A 4 17.84 5.03 -4.33
C PRO A 4 17.12 4.11 -3.34
N LYS A 5 15.85 3.79 -3.64
CA LYS A 5 15.10 2.87 -2.79
C LYS A 5 15.78 1.50 -2.86
N ILE A 6 16.06 0.91 -1.69
CA ILE A 6 16.56 -0.45 -1.59
C ILE A 6 15.52 -1.37 -2.27
N PRO A 7 15.96 -2.31 -3.15
CA PRO A 7 15.10 -3.33 -3.71
C PRO A 7 14.35 -4.08 -2.62
N ARG A 8 13.10 -4.44 -2.87
CA ARG A 8 12.25 -5.11 -1.88
C ARG A 8 11.32 -6.11 -2.56
N HIS A 9 10.99 -7.16 -1.84
CA HIS A 9 10.11 -8.22 -2.34
C HIS A 9 8.65 -7.83 -2.16
N ILE A 10 7.88 -7.94 -3.24
CA ILE A 10 6.43 -7.69 -3.27
C ILE A 10 5.82 -8.93 -3.88
N CYS A 11 5.08 -9.70 -3.08
CA CYS A 11 4.51 -10.98 -3.50
C CYS A 11 2.99 -10.91 -3.69
N GLY A 12 2.32 -9.97 -3.03
CA GLY A 12 0.88 -9.76 -3.17
C GLY A 12 0.52 -8.92 -4.38
N ALA A 13 -0.61 -9.26 -5.00
CA ALA A 13 -1.29 -8.39 -5.96
C ALA A 13 -2.69 -8.04 -5.43
N PRO A 14 -3.15 -6.79 -5.63
CA PRO A 14 -4.52 -6.44 -5.29
C PRO A 14 -5.49 -7.14 -6.24
N ALA A 15 -6.66 -7.53 -5.72
CA ALA A 15 -7.70 -8.16 -6.54
C ALA A 15 -8.22 -7.24 -7.65
N GLN A 16 -8.20 -5.93 -7.42
CA GLN A 16 -8.59 -4.88 -8.36
C GLN A 16 -7.65 -3.69 -8.20
N THR A 17 -7.40 -2.97 -9.29
CA THR A 17 -6.52 -1.80 -9.30
C THR A 17 -7.18 -0.54 -8.75
N CYS A 18 -8.49 -0.56 -8.51
CA CYS A 18 -9.27 0.58 -8.05
C CYS A 18 -10.36 0.14 -7.06
N PHE A 19 -10.42 0.82 -5.92
CA PHE A 19 -11.52 0.78 -4.97
C PHE A 19 -12.07 2.18 -4.79
N LYS A 20 -13.39 2.36 -4.85
CA LYS A 20 -14.02 3.69 -4.79
C LYS A 20 -15.38 3.62 -4.07
N PRO A 21 -15.86 4.73 -3.50
CA PRO A 21 -17.22 4.79 -2.95
C PRO A 21 -18.28 4.52 -4.03
N ASN A 22 -19.40 3.95 -3.60
CA ASN A 22 -20.54 3.67 -4.46
C ASN A 22 -21.28 4.97 -4.83
N GLY A 23 -21.93 4.98 -5.99
CA GLY A 23 -22.81 6.09 -6.41
C GLY A 23 -22.12 7.33 -6.97
N ILE A 24 -20.77 7.44 -6.90
CA ILE A 24 -20.03 8.59 -7.42
C ILE A 24 -19.18 8.20 -8.65
N PRO A 25 -19.31 8.89 -9.79
CA PRO A 25 -18.48 8.66 -10.96
C PRO A 25 -17.00 8.90 -10.68
N MET A 26 -16.13 8.08 -11.27
CA MET A 26 -14.68 8.16 -11.07
C MET A 26 -14.06 9.49 -11.56
N ALA A 27 -14.74 10.20 -12.46
CA ALA A 27 -14.28 11.52 -12.91
C ALA A 27 -14.40 12.61 -11.82
N GLN A 28 -15.22 12.39 -10.80
CA GLN A 28 -15.51 13.37 -9.73
C GLN A 28 -14.74 13.09 -8.43
N LEU A 29 -14.00 11.98 -8.38
CA LEU A 29 -13.32 11.52 -7.17
C LEU A 29 -11.85 11.92 -7.17
N GLU A 30 -11.40 12.49 -6.04
CA GLU A 30 -9.97 12.56 -5.74
C GLU A 30 -9.39 11.14 -5.62
N ARG A 31 -8.15 10.98 -6.07
CA ARG A 31 -7.47 9.69 -6.15
C ARG A 31 -6.29 9.66 -5.19
N VAL A 32 -6.20 8.61 -4.40
CA VAL A 32 -5.06 8.32 -3.53
C VAL A 32 -4.39 7.06 -4.03
N THR A 33 -3.11 7.15 -4.38
CA THR A 33 -2.33 6.00 -4.83
C THR A 33 -1.73 5.26 -3.64
N LEU A 34 -2.11 4.00 -3.46
CA LEU A 34 -1.43 3.04 -2.60
C LEU A 34 -0.28 2.41 -3.39
N ALA A 35 0.94 2.61 -2.93
CA ALA A 35 2.10 2.03 -3.58
C ALA A 35 2.15 0.50 -3.36
N ALA A 36 2.81 -0.23 -4.27
CA ALA A 36 2.86 -1.69 -4.20
C ALA A 36 3.53 -2.19 -2.89
N ASP A 37 4.52 -1.45 -2.39
CA ASP A 37 5.21 -1.74 -1.13
C ASP A 37 4.36 -1.39 0.11
N GLU A 38 3.55 -0.35 0.03
CA GLU A 38 2.54 -0.02 1.04
C GLU A 38 1.43 -1.08 1.10
N PHE A 39 0.97 -1.57 -0.05
CA PHE A 39 -0.01 -2.66 -0.15
C PHE A 39 0.54 -3.95 0.46
N GLU A 40 1.75 -4.35 0.09
CA GLU A 40 2.38 -5.55 0.64
C GLU A 40 2.55 -5.46 2.16
N ALA A 41 2.95 -4.28 2.66
CA ALA A 41 3.13 -4.06 4.09
C ALA A 41 1.84 -4.27 4.89
N ILE A 42 0.70 -3.73 4.44
CA ILE A 42 -0.60 -3.96 5.11
C ILE A 42 -1.14 -5.37 4.87
N ARG A 43 -0.82 -6.01 3.74
CA ARG A 43 -1.17 -7.41 3.49
C ARG A 43 -0.49 -8.34 4.49
N LEU A 44 0.82 -8.16 4.73
CA LEU A 44 1.59 -9.00 5.65
C LEU A 44 1.24 -8.70 7.12
N VAL A 45 1.15 -7.43 7.50
CA VAL A 45 0.97 -7.04 8.91
C VAL A 45 -0.50 -7.03 9.32
N ASP A 46 -1.35 -6.32 8.57
CA ASP A 46 -2.74 -6.08 8.99
C ASP A 46 -3.67 -7.23 8.61
N TYR A 47 -3.44 -7.88 7.47
CA TYR A 47 -4.27 -9.00 7.01
C TYR A 47 -3.74 -10.38 7.45
N GLN A 48 -2.45 -10.67 7.27
CA GLN A 48 -1.86 -11.96 7.69
C GLN A 48 -1.45 -12.00 9.17
N GLY A 49 -1.47 -10.87 9.87
CA GLY A 49 -1.18 -10.81 11.31
C GLY A 49 0.29 -11.03 11.68
N LEU A 50 1.22 -10.92 10.74
CA LEU A 50 2.65 -11.11 11.01
C LEU A 50 3.21 -9.99 11.89
N GLN A 51 4.20 -10.32 12.72
CA GLN A 51 4.93 -9.27 13.42
C GLN A 51 5.74 -8.44 12.43
N GLN A 52 5.90 -7.14 12.73
CA GLN A 52 6.63 -6.23 11.83
C GLN A 52 8.08 -6.66 11.58
N GLN A 53 8.72 -7.35 12.52
CA GLN A 53 10.07 -7.84 12.29
C GLN A 53 10.08 -8.96 11.23
N GLU A 54 9.12 -9.87 11.27
CA GLU A 54 8.99 -10.99 10.34
C GLU A 54 8.63 -10.50 8.93
N ALA A 55 7.62 -9.62 8.83
CA ALA A 55 7.22 -9.02 7.57
C ALA A 55 8.34 -8.18 6.92
N ALA A 56 9.20 -7.54 7.72
CA ALA A 56 10.33 -6.76 7.21
C ALA A 56 11.40 -7.67 6.59
N VAL A 57 11.64 -8.83 7.19
CA VAL A 57 12.53 -9.87 6.62
C VAL A 57 11.96 -10.39 5.30
N ILE A 58 10.66 -10.70 5.23
CA ILE A 58 10.00 -11.15 3.99
C ILE A 58 10.15 -10.12 2.88
N MET A 59 9.95 -8.83 3.18
CA MET A 59 10.07 -7.76 2.19
C MET A 59 11.53 -7.38 1.87
N GLY A 60 12.53 -7.87 2.61
CA GLY A 60 13.92 -7.50 2.43
C GLY A 60 14.23 -6.04 2.83
N VAL A 61 13.51 -5.49 3.81
CA VAL A 61 13.67 -4.10 4.28
C VAL A 61 13.95 -4.04 5.78
N SER A 62 14.39 -2.87 6.27
CA SER A 62 14.53 -2.68 7.72
C SER A 62 13.16 -2.67 8.40
N ARG A 63 13.11 -3.06 9.68
CA ARG A 63 11.89 -2.97 10.52
C ARG A 63 11.30 -1.55 10.52
N GLN A 64 12.15 -0.52 10.58
CA GLN A 64 11.72 0.88 10.55
C GLN A 64 11.10 1.25 9.19
N THR A 65 11.68 0.76 8.09
CA THR A 65 11.11 0.94 6.74
C THR A 65 9.73 0.31 6.65
N LEU A 66 9.56 -0.93 7.12
CA LEU A 66 8.26 -1.59 7.13
C LEU A 66 7.25 -0.79 7.98
N ALA A 67 7.63 -0.38 9.19
CA ALA A 67 6.76 0.40 10.08
C ALA A 67 6.26 1.68 9.40
N ASN A 68 7.14 2.35 8.66
CA ASN A 68 6.79 3.55 7.89
C ASN A 68 5.84 3.24 6.73
N LEU A 69 6.04 2.13 6.01
CA LEU A 69 5.14 1.69 4.94
C LEU A 69 3.74 1.38 5.47
N VAL A 70 3.64 0.61 6.55
CA VAL A 70 2.36 0.30 7.21
C VAL A 70 1.66 1.58 7.64
N LYS A 71 2.39 2.52 8.28
CA LYS A 71 1.82 3.81 8.70
C LYS A 71 1.30 4.63 7.53
N ALA A 72 2.07 4.72 6.44
CA ALA A 72 1.68 5.46 5.25
C ALA A 72 0.46 4.83 4.57
N ALA A 73 0.46 3.51 4.41
CA ALA A 73 -0.64 2.74 3.84
C ALA A 73 -1.95 2.92 4.62
N ARG A 74 -1.92 2.71 5.95
CA ARG A 74 -3.09 2.91 6.82
C ARG A 74 -3.64 4.33 6.74
N ARG A 75 -2.77 5.35 6.71
CA ARG A 75 -3.19 6.75 6.54
C ARG A 75 -3.91 6.97 5.22
N LYS A 76 -3.42 6.41 4.11
CA LYS A 76 -4.06 6.53 2.79
C LYS A 76 -5.41 5.84 2.75
N VAL A 77 -5.51 4.64 3.31
CA VAL A 77 -6.79 3.91 3.43
C VAL A 77 -7.77 4.73 4.27
N ALA A 78 -7.35 5.22 5.43
CA ALA A 78 -8.20 6.06 6.29
C ALA A 78 -8.64 7.35 5.58
N ASP A 79 -7.75 8.01 4.83
CA ASP A 79 -8.09 9.21 4.05
C ASP A 79 -9.18 8.93 3.01
N CYS A 80 -9.09 7.79 2.30
CA CYS A 80 -10.13 7.37 1.36
C CYS A 80 -11.47 7.10 2.05
N LEU A 81 -11.45 6.44 3.22
CA LEU A 81 -12.68 6.11 3.95
C LEU A 81 -13.34 7.34 4.56
N LEU A 82 -12.57 8.31 5.07
CA LEU A 82 -13.09 9.53 5.71
C LEU A 82 -13.61 10.55 4.70
N HIS A 83 -12.92 10.70 3.56
CA HIS A 83 -13.23 11.76 2.59
C HIS A 83 -13.86 11.24 1.29
N GLY A 84 -14.20 9.94 1.24
CA GLY A 84 -14.84 9.33 0.07
C GLY A 84 -13.95 9.37 -1.18
N LYS A 85 -12.64 9.19 -1.05
CA LYS A 85 -11.71 9.19 -2.19
C LYS A 85 -11.59 7.80 -2.80
N ALA A 86 -11.16 7.73 -4.06
CA ALA A 86 -10.80 6.45 -4.66
C ALA A 86 -9.38 6.05 -4.27
N LEU A 87 -9.21 4.78 -3.89
CA LEU A 87 -7.92 4.16 -3.62
C LEU A 87 -7.46 3.43 -4.88
N MET A 88 -6.37 3.92 -5.47
CA MET A 88 -5.75 3.37 -6.67
C MET A 88 -4.52 2.55 -6.29
N MET A 89 -4.38 1.36 -6.84
CA MET A 89 -3.22 0.52 -6.61
C MET A 89 -2.13 0.83 -7.65
N ALA A 90 -0.90 1.05 -7.22
CA ALA A 90 0.23 1.15 -8.12
C ALA A 90 0.65 -0.27 -8.58
N THR A 91 0.48 -0.57 -9.87
CA THR A 91 1.01 -1.82 -10.43
C THR A 91 2.48 -1.62 -10.79
N SER A 92 3.38 -2.25 -10.05
CA SER A 92 4.77 -2.42 -10.48
C SER A 92 4.84 -3.69 -11.35
N PHE A 93 4.64 -3.54 -12.66
CA PHE A 93 5.01 -4.57 -13.61
C PHE A 93 6.54 -4.59 -13.69
N SER A 94 7.15 -5.66 -13.20
CA SER A 94 8.51 -6.03 -13.55
C SER A 94 8.39 -7.17 -14.55
N GLU A 95 8.54 -6.85 -15.84
CA GLU A 95 8.92 -7.84 -16.87
C GLU A 95 10.41 -8.18 -16.73
#